data_AF-A0A524GAW5-F1
#
_entry.id   AF-A0A524GAW5-F1
#
_cell.length_a   1.000
_cell.length_b   1.000
_cell.length_c   1.000
_cell.angle_alpha   90.00
_cell.angle_beta   90.00
_cell.angle_gamma   90.00
#
_symmetry.space_group_name_H-M   'P 1'
#
loop_
_entity.id
_entity.type
_entity.pdbx_description
1 polymer ?
#
loop_
_entity_poly.entity_id
_entity_poly.type
_entity_poly.pdbx_seq_one_letter_code
_entity_poly.pdbx_strand_id
1 'polypeptide(L)'
;MIESNTHDIFAKISSIKSAGVIERYGFNDFLEIAREVRSNVSDDVWLEVGWDILEGMGLEELYGCDYDILTALEHIPSQSDLVDIQSFLRYSLVETLLEQFDAGGTTVLLDIGKMVGTPADVLIPRIIELRKDEMENTIVPVIGKEIIIYDVFMNEIHTITEPNDAVVLDSLWFTAYGCQVLTSLGLGLRADIDALEKIRNVMEKMEVTLKVGKGKYSVGKNHSNMSEAMKTFILKRAENSTHISKYRKSKQ
;
A
#
# COMPACT_ATOMS: atom_id res chain seq x y z
N MET A 1 -16.34 -28.03 9.47
CA MET A 1 -17.40 -27.41 8.64
C MET A 1 -17.05 -26.03 8.11
N ILE A 2 -16.00 -25.33 8.61
CA ILE A 2 -15.61 -24.00 8.09
C ILE A 2 -14.73 -24.11 6.83
N GLU A 3 -13.89 -25.14 6.71
CA GLU A 3 -12.96 -25.32 5.57
C GLU A 3 -13.63 -25.58 4.21
N SER A 4 -14.86 -26.10 4.19
CA SER A 4 -15.60 -26.29 2.93
C SER A 4 -16.04 -24.95 2.34
N ASN A 5 -16.32 -23.95 3.18
CA ASN A 5 -16.82 -22.65 2.74
C ASN A 5 -15.68 -21.78 2.17
N THR A 6 -14.49 -21.86 2.77
CA THR A 6 -13.33 -21.08 2.30
C THR A 6 -12.87 -21.50 0.91
N HIS A 7 -12.86 -22.80 0.61
CA HIS A 7 -12.48 -23.30 -0.71
C HIS A 7 -13.45 -22.83 -1.81
N ASP A 8 -14.76 -22.86 -1.53
CA ASP A 8 -15.79 -22.39 -2.45
C ASP A 8 -15.68 -20.87 -2.68
N ILE A 9 -15.40 -20.09 -1.64
CA ILE A 9 -15.15 -18.64 -1.75
C ILE A 9 -13.93 -18.37 -2.63
N PHE A 10 -12.81 -19.08 -2.44
CA PHE A 10 -11.63 -18.90 -3.29
C PHE A 10 -11.85 -19.31 -4.74
N ALA A 11 -12.64 -20.35 -4.99
CA ALA A 11 -13.04 -20.73 -6.35
C ALA A 11 -13.87 -19.61 -7.01
N LYS A 12 -14.79 -19.00 -6.26
CA LYS A 12 -15.58 -17.85 -6.73
C LYS A 12 -14.71 -16.62 -6.98
N ILE A 13 -13.79 -16.28 -6.08
CA ILE A 13 -12.80 -15.21 -6.29
C ILE A 13 -12.00 -15.46 -7.57
N SER A 14 -11.51 -16.70 -7.77
CA SER A 14 -10.79 -17.07 -8.98
C SER A 14 -11.64 -16.91 -10.25
N SER A 15 -12.92 -17.25 -10.19
CA SER A 15 -13.82 -17.01 -11.34
C SER A 15 -14.00 -15.53 -11.64
N ILE A 16 -14.14 -14.69 -10.62
CA ILE A 16 -14.31 -13.23 -10.74
C ILE A 16 -13.12 -12.59 -11.46
N LYS A 17 -11.90 -13.10 -11.27
CA LYS A 17 -10.67 -12.53 -11.88
C LYS A 17 -10.69 -12.53 -13.41
N SER A 18 -11.57 -13.29 -14.05
CA SER A 18 -11.62 -13.35 -15.51
C SER A 18 -12.71 -12.42 -16.08
N ALA A 19 -12.32 -11.42 -16.88
CA ALA A 19 -13.27 -10.64 -17.69
C ALA A 19 -14.20 -11.54 -18.53
N GLY A 20 -13.75 -12.75 -18.86
CA GLY A 20 -14.55 -13.77 -19.51
C GLY A 20 -15.81 -14.18 -18.75
N VAL A 21 -15.97 -13.90 -17.45
CA VAL A 21 -17.25 -14.13 -16.73
C VAL A 21 -18.31 -13.17 -17.22
N ILE A 22 -18.00 -11.87 -17.34
CA ILE A 22 -18.96 -10.85 -17.79
C ILE A 22 -19.37 -11.13 -19.23
N GLU A 23 -18.43 -11.50 -20.09
CA GLU A 23 -18.74 -11.84 -21.49
C GLU A 23 -19.58 -13.11 -21.64
N ARG A 24 -19.43 -14.09 -20.74
CA ARG A 24 -20.12 -15.40 -20.83
C ARG A 24 -21.48 -15.43 -20.13
N TYR A 25 -21.57 -14.81 -18.96
CA TYR A 25 -22.72 -14.92 -18.05
C TYR A 25 -23.45 -13.58 -17.88
N GLY A 26 -22.85 -12.47 -18.32
CA GLY A 26 -23.43 -11.14 -18.19
C GLY A 26 -23.08 -10.46 -16.87
N PHE A 27 -23.36 -9.16 -16.80
CA PHE A 27 -22.97 -8.32 -15.67
C PHE A 27 -23.77 -8.61 -14.38
N ASN A 28 -25.04 -9.00 -14.49
CA ASN A 28 -25.86 -9.33 -13.32
C ASN A 28 -25.30 -10.52 -12.53
N ASP A 29 -24.99 -11.61 -13.22
CA ASP A 29 -24.43 -12.82 -12.61
C ASP A 29 -23.08 -12.51 -11.95
N PHE A 30 -22.25 -11.71 -12.63
CA PHE A 30 -21.01 -11.20 -12.05
C PHE A 30 -21.26 -10.39 -10.76
N LEU A 31 -22.22 -9.48 -10.76
CA LEU A 31 -22.55 -8.63 -9.60
C LEU A 31 -23.11 -9.43 -8.43
N GLU A 32 -23.92 -10.46 -8.68
CA GLU A 32 -24.40 -11.37 -7.65
C GLU A 32 -23.26 -12.13 -6.97
N ILE A 33 -22.32 -12.67 -7.75
CA ILE A 33 -21.13 -13.35 -7.22
C ILE A 33 -20.27 -12.36 -6.42
N ALA A 34 -20.07 -11.14 -6.93
CA ALA A 34 -19.30 -10.10 -6.24
C ALA A 34 -19.92 -9.73 -4.88
N ARG A 35 -21.25 -9.55 -4.82
CA ARG A 35 -21.98 -9.30 -3.55
C ARG A 35 -21.82 -10.46 -2.56
N GLU A 36 -21.96 -11.68 -3.06
CA GLU A 36 -21.80 -12.86 -2.22
C GLU A 36 -20.39 -12.92 -1.63
N VAL A 37 -19.34 -12.73 -2.45
CA VAL A 37 -17.96 -12.70 -1.97
C VAL A 37 -17.77 -11.57 -0.96
N ARG A 38 -18.20 -10.34 -1.26
CA ARG A 38 -18.11 -9.18 -0.35
C ARG A 38 -18.70 -9.46 1.03
N SER A 39 -19.83 -10.16 1.09
CA SER A 39 -20.53 -10.48 2.33
C SER A 39 -19.81 -11.52 3.20
N ASN A 40 -18.88 -12.29 2.62
CA ASN A 40 -18.21 -13.42 3.25
C ASN A 40 -16.73 -13.19 3.57
N VAL A 41 -16.16 -12.06 3.17
CA VAL A 41 -14.74 -11.74 3.37
C VAL A 41 -14.55 -10.47 4.19
N SER A 42 -13.38 -10.33 4.84
CA SER A 42 -13.01 -9.10 5.54
C SER A 42 -12.67 -7.98 4.55
N ASP A 43 -12.71 -6.73 5.01
CA ASP A 43 -12.51 -5.56 4.14
C ASP A 43 -11.13 -5.54 3.46
N ASP A 44 -10.07 -6.01 4.14
CA ASP A 44 -8.73 -6.10 3.58
C ASP A 44 -8.61 -7.17 2.49
N VAL A 45 -9.32 -8.29 2.64
CA VAL A 45 -9.43 -9.32 1.59
C VAL A 45 -10.28 -8.81 0.44
N TRP A 46 -11.36 -8.06 0.73
CA TRP A 46 -12.19 -7.46 -0.31
C TRP A 46 -11.43 -6.42 -1.14
N LEU A 47 -10.58 -5.59 -0.53
CA LEU A 47 -9.72 -4.67 -1.27
C LEU A 47 -8.83 -5.41 -2.29
N GLU A 48 -8.22 -6.53 -1.88
CA GLU A 48 -7.41 -7.36 -2.77
C GLU A 48 -8.24 -7.96 -3.92
N VAL A 49 -9.41 -8.53 -3.60
CA VAL A 49 -10.36 -9.04 -4.61
C VAL A 49 -10.83 -7.93 -5.55
N GLY A 50 -11.05 -6.73 -5.02
CA GLY A 50 -11.45 -5.56 -5.80
C GLY A 50 -10.38 -5.17 -6.81
N TRP A 51 -9.11 -5.19 -6.41
CA TRP A 51 -8.02 -4.93 -7.33
C TRP A 51 -7.82 -6.05 -8.36
N ASP A 52 -8.03 -7.31 -7.98
CA ASP A 52 -8.05 -8.43 -8.92
C ASP A 52 -9.15 -8.27 -9.98
N ILE A 53 -10.33 -7.75 -9.59
CA ILE A 53 -11.41 -7.41 -10.52
C ILE A 53 -10.95 -6.33 -11.50
N LEU A 54 -10.33 -5.26 -11.01
CA LEU A 54 -9.84 -4.18 -11.86
C LEU A 54 -8.79 -4.68 -12.85
N GLU A 55 -7.82 -5.50 -12.40
CA GLU A 55 -6.84 -6.13 -13.29
C GLU A 55 -7.52 -7.04 -14.32
N GLY A 56 -8.49 -7.86 -13.89
CA GLY A 56 -9.27 -8.71 -14.79
C GLY A 56 -10.01 -7.92 -15.86
N MET A 57 -10.44 -6.69 -15.56
CA MET A 57 -11.09 -5.75 -16.47
C MET A 57 -10.10 -4.88 -17.27
N GLY A 58 -8.77 -5.05 -17.13
CA GLY A 58 -7.79 -4.20 -17.80
C GLY A 58 -7.78 -2.75 -17.30
N LEU A 59 -8.03 -2.57 -16.00
CA LEU A 59 -8.00 -1.31 -15.27
C LEU A 59 -6.90 -1.31 -14.20
N GLU A 60 -5.79 -2.02 -14.45
CA GLU A 60 -4.69 -2.13 -13.49
C GLU A 60 -4.00 -0.80 -13.15
N GLU A 61 -4.23 0.26 -13.93
CA GLU A 61 -3.77 1.61 -13.62
C GLU A 61 -4.42 2.21 -12.35
N LEU A 62 -5.58 1.68 -11.95
CA LEU A 62 -6.34 2.12 -10.78
C LEU A 62 -6.07 1.24 -9.54
N TYR A 63 -5.10 0.32 -9.64
CA TYR A 63 -4.65 -0.49 -8.52
C TYR A 63 -4.17 0.39 -7.36
N GLY A 64 -4.57 0.06 -6.13
CA GLY A 64 -4.20 0.83 -4.94
C GLY A 64 -5.17 1.94 -4.55
N CYS A 65 -6.30 2.06 -5.25
CA CYS A 65 -7.44 2.86 -4.78
C CYS A 65 -8.00 2.27 -3.47
N ASP A 66 -8.18 3.11 -2.45
CA ASP A 66 -8.69 2.73 -1.14
C ASP A 66 -10.22 2.89 -1.09
N TYR A 67 -10.91 2.10 -1.92
CA TYR A 67 -12.34 2.23 -2.18
C TYR A 67 -13.03 0.87 -2.30
N ASP A 68 -14.25 0.75 -1.78
CA ASP A 68 -15.09 -0.44 -1.98
C ASP A 68 -15.70 -0.41 -3.37
N ILE A 69 -15.02 -1.09 -4.31
CA ILE A 69 -15.43 -1.11 -5.72
C ILE A 69 -16.83 -1.68 -5.97
N LEU A 70 -17.40 -2.47 -5.03
CA LEU A 70 -18.76 -2.96 -5.18
C LEU A 70 -19.75 -1.80 -5.27
N THR A 71 -19.50 -0.74 -4.49
CA THR A 71 -20.29 0.48 -4.51
C THR A 71 -20.35 1.06 -5.93
N ALA A 72 -19.23 1.15 -6.64
CA ALA A 72 -19.23 1.64 -8.03
C ALA A 72 -19.94 0.66 -8.98
N LEU A 73 -19.69 -0.65 -8.83
CA LEU A 73 -20.31 -1.68 -9.66
C LEU A 73 -21.85 -1.68 -9.56
N GLU A 74 -22.41 -1.43 -8.38
CA GLU A 74 -23.87 -1.40 -8.17
C GLU A 74 -24.59 -0.24 -8.85
N HIS A 75 -23.87 0.83 -9.19
CA HIS A 75 -24.43 1.97 -9.92
C HIS A 75 -24.48 1.74 -11.44
N ILE A 76 -23.84 0.67 -11.94
CA ILE A 76 -23.79 0.38 -13.37
C ILE A 76 -25.10 -0.31 -13.81
N PRO A 77 -25.73 0.12 -14.92
CA PRO A 77 -26.91 -0.56 -15.45
C PRO A 77 -26.66 -2.04 -15.77
N SER A 78 -27.62 -2.89 -15.45
CA SER A 78 -27.53 -4.35 -15.61
C SER A 78 -27.30 -4.85 -17.04
N GLN A 79 -27.65 -4.03 -18.04
CA GLN A 79 -27.53 -4.33 -19.47
C GLN A 79 -26.25 -3.78 -20.09
N SER A 80 -25.34 -3.21 -19.29
CA SER A 80 -24.09 -2.62 -19.77
C SER A 80 -23.16 -3.71 -20.27
N ASP A 81 -22.47 -3.44 -21.38
CA ASP A 81 -21.40 -4.30 -21.87
C ASP A 81 -20.08 -4.04 -21.12
N LEU A 82 -19.05 -4.84 -21.41
CA LEU A 82 -17.75 -4.71 -20.74
C LEU A 82 -17.10 -3.34 -20.98
N VAL A 83 -17.29 -2.74 -22.15
CA VAL A 83 -16.69 -1.44 -22.51
C VAL A 83 -17.37 -0.32 -21.72
N ASP A 84 -18.69 -0.38 -21.59
CA ASP A 84 -19.48 0.54 -20.76
C ASP A 84 -19.07 0.43 -19.29
N ILE A 85 -18.93 -0.80 -18.76
CA ILE A 85 -18.48 -1.06 -17.39
C ILE A 85 -17.08 -0.48 -17.15
N GLN A 86 -16.13 -0.77 -18.03
CA GLN A 86 -14.76 -0.26 -17.95
C GLN A 86 -14.72 1.26 -17.97
N SER A 87 -15.49 1.87 -18.87
CA SER A 87 -15.55 3.33 -19.02
C SER A 87 -16.15 3.99 -17.78
N PHE A 88 -17.22 3.42 -17.23
CA PHE A 88 -17.84 3.91 -15.99
C PHE A 88 -16.89 3.80 -14.80
N LEU A 89 -16.33 2.60 -14.56
CA LEU A 89 -15.40 2.38 -13.44
C LEU A 89 -14.19 3.29 -13.53
N ARG A 90 -13.61 3.44 -14.73
CA ARG A 90 -12.45 4.31 -14.91
C ARG A 90 -12.77 5.76 -14.55
N TYR A 91 -13.90 6.30 -15.01
CA TYR A 91 -14.29 7.66 -14.66
C TYR A 91 -14.54 7.81 -13.16
N SER A 92 -15.37 6.94 -12.57
CA SER A 92 -15.75 7.01 -11.15
C SER A 92 -14.56 6.86 -10.21
N LEU A 93 -13.63 5.94 -10.51
CA LEU A 93 -12.46 5.72 -9.67
C LEU A 93 -11.41 6.82 -9.82
N VAL A 94 -11.26 7.44 -11.00
CA VAL A 94 -10.41 8.63 -11.16
C VAL A 94 -10.94 9.79 -10.32
N GLU A 95 -12.26 10.02 -10.33
CA GLU A 95 -12.90 11.02 -9.48
C GLU A 95 -12.72 10.69 -8.00
N THR A 96 -12.95 9.43 -7.61
CA THR A 96 -12.73 8.95 -6.23
C THR A 96 -11.28 9.14 -5.77
N LEU A 97 -10.30 8.90 -6.64
CA LEU A 97 -8.88 9.11 -6.32
C LEU A 97 -8.56 10.60 -6.11
N LEU A 98 -9.16 11.51 -6.89
CA LEU A 98 -9.00 12.95 -6.66
C LEU A 98 -9.57 13.35 -5.30
N GLU A 99 -10.76 12.87 -4.95
CA GLU A 99 -11.36 13.10 -3.63
C GLU A 99 -10.50 12.52 -2.51
N GLN A 100 -9.96 11.30 -2.70
CA GLN A 100 -9.02 10.67 -1.77
C GLN A 100 -7.78 11.54 -1.58
N PHE A 101 -7.20 12.09 -2.65
CA PHE A 101 -6.04 12.98 -2.56
C PHE A 101 -6.33 14.28 -1.83
N ASP A 102 -7.48 14.89 -2.08
CA ASP A 102 -7.91 16.12 -1.40
C ASP A 102 -8.19 15.87 0.10
N ALA A 103 -8.62 14.65 0.45
CA ALA A 103 -8.76 14.19 1.82
C ALA A 103 -7.42 13.77 2.47
N GLY A 104 -6.28 13.90 1.78
CA GLY A 104 -4.97 13.49 2.29
C GLY A 104 -4.77 11.96 2.33
N GLY A 105 -5.45 11.22 1.46
CA GLY A 105 -5.34 9.78 1.34
C GLY A 105 -4.02 9.32 0.71
N THR A 106 -3.82 8.01 0.70
CA THR A 106 -2.51 7.40 0.37
C THR A 106 -2.22 7.37 -1.13
N THR A 107 -0.94 7.35 -1.46
CA THR A 107 -0.45 7.07 -2.82
C THR A 107 0.40 5.79 -2.92
N VAL A 108 0.48 4.99 -1.85
CA VAL A 108 1.49 3.93 -1.67
C VAL A 108 1.52 2.89 -2.78
N LEU A 109 0.35 2.45 -3.23
CA LEU A 109 0.20 1.32 -4.17
C LEU A 109 -0.10 1.75 -5.61
N LEU A 110 -0.25 3.05 -5.87
CA LEU A 110 -0.55 3.54 -7.21
C LEU A 110 0.65 3.34 -8.16
N ASP A 111 0.42 2.80 -9.35
CA ASP A 111 1.47 2.62 -10.34
C ASP A 111 1.38 3.70 -11.43
N ILE A 112 2.17 4.75 -11.27
CA ILE A 112 2.28 5.85 -12.25
C ILE A 112 2.64 5.31 -13.64
N GLY A 113 3.47 4.26 -13.73
CA GLY A 113 3.89 3.69 -15.01
C GLY A 113 2.73 3.07 -15.79
N LYS A 114 1.78 2.44 -15.08
CA LYS A 114 0.55 1.88 -15.67
C LYS A 114 -0.46 2.97 -16.04
N MET A 115 -0.44 4.11 -15.36
CA MET A 115 -1.31 5.23 -15.71
C MET A 115 -0.94 5.85 -17.06
N VAL A 116 0.35 5.82 -17.46
CA VAL A 116 0.84 6.42 -18.72
C VAL A 116 0.05 5.95 -19.95
N GLY A 117 -0.58 6.90 -20.64
CA GLY A 117 -1.38 6.68 -21.84
C GLY A 117 -2.84 6.31 -21.56
N THR A 118 -3.25 6.25 -20.29
CA THR A 118 -4.64 6.03 -19.88
C THR A 118 -5.30 7.34 -19.47
N PRO A 119 -6.64 7.39 -19.35
CA PRO A 119 -7.32 8.55 -18.76
C PRO A 119 -6.87 8.92 -17.33
N ALA A 120 -6.27 7.98 -16.57
CA ALA A 120 -5.75 8.26 -15.23
C ALA A 120 -4.45 9.09 -15.24
N ASP A 121 -3.85 9.37 -16.40
CA ASP A 121 -2.66 10.22 -16.55
C ASP A 121 -2.78 11.59 -15.90
N VAL A 122 -4.00 12.12 -15.86
CA VAL A 122 -4.31 13.41 -15.26
C VAL A 122 -3.95 13.46 -13.77
N LEU A 123 -3.87 12.30 -13.10
CA LEU A 123 -3.54 12.17 -11.69
C LEU A 123 -2.03 12.22 -11.42
N ILE A 124 -1.20 11.91 -12.41
CA ILE A 124 0.25 11.72 -12.24
C ILE A 124 0.93 12.94 -11.59
N PRO A 125 0.72 14.19 -12.06
CA PRO A 125 1.38 15.34 -11.44
C PRO A 125 1.05 15.47 -9.95
N ARG A 126 -0.21 15.22 -9.59
CA ARG A 126 -0.68 15.28 -8.20
C ARG A 126 -0.10 14.17 -7.34
N ILE A 127 -0.05 12.95 -7.86
CA ILE A 127 0.57 11.80 -7.16
C ILE A 127 2.05 12.08 -6.87
N ILE A 128 2.80 12.64 -7.83
CA ILE A 128 4.23 12.94 -7.65
C ILE A 128 4.43 13.96 -6.52
N GLU A 129 3.62 15.01 -6.48
CA GLU A 129 3.65 16.03 -5.43
C GLU A 129 3.37 15.41 -4.05
N LEU A 130 2.25 14.67 -3.92
CA LEU A 130 1.86 14.02 -2.67
C LEU A 130 2.92 13.04 -2.16
N ARG A 131 3.56 12.28 -3.05
CA ARG A 131 4.64 11.35 -2.65
C ARG A 131 5.86 12.05 -2.09
N LYS A 132 6.19 13.23 -2.61
CA LYS A 132 7.27 14.06 -2.06
C LYS A 132 6.88 14.55 -0.67
N ASP A 133 5.67 15.09 -0.53
CA ASP A 133 5.16 15.57 0.75
C ASP A 133 5.07 14.46 1.81
N GLU A 134 4.57 13.27 1.45
CA GLU A 134 4.56 12.08 2.31
C GLU A 134 5.95 11.78 2.87
N MET A 135 6.97 11.78 2.00
CA MET A 135 8.33 11.47 2.40
C MET A 135 8.99 12.57 3.21
N GLU A 136 8.83 13.83 2.82
CA GLU A 136 9.42 14.97 3.54
C GLU A 136 8.88 15.11 4.96
N ASN A 137 7.63 14.69 5.18
CA ASN A 137 6.98 14.72 6.49
C ASN A 137 7.17 13.43 7.31
N THR A 138 7.74 12.38 6.71
CA THR A 138 7.97 11.11 7.39
C THR A 138 9.27 11.14 8.19
N ILE A 139 9.17 10.74 9.47
CA ILE A 139 10.31 10.58 10.37
C ILE A 139 10.46 9.09 10.68
N VAL A 140 11.65 8.54 10.41
CA VAL A 140 11.98 7.14 10.76
C VAL A 140 12.52 7.10 12.18
N PRO A 141 11.84 6.40 13.12
CA PRO A 141 12.32 6.29 14.49
C PRO A 141 13.44 5.25 14.61
N VAL A 142 14.54 5.67 15.23
CA VAL A 142 15.63 4.78 15.64
C VAL A 142 15.46 4.45 17.12
N ILE A 143 15.28 3.16 17.43
CA ILE A 143 15.19 2.68 18.81
C ILE A 143 16.59 2.36 19.31
N GLY A 144 16.97 2.94 20.44
CA GLY A 144 18.28 2.71 21.03
C GLY A 144 18.37 3.11 22.49
N LYS A 145 19.48 2.72 23.12
CA LYS A 145 19.85 3.15 24.45
C LYS A 145 20.40 4.58 24.35
N GLU A 146 19.82 5.49 25.12
CA GLU A 146 20.38 6.83 25.27
C GLU A 146 21.63 6.75 26.15
N ILE A 147 22.75 7.17 25.59
CA ILE A 147 24.02 7.37 26.28
C ILE A 147 24.20 8.87 26.46
N ILE A 148 23.97 9.33 27.68
CA ILE A 148 24.23 10.72 28.08
C ILE A 148 25.71 10.83 28.42
N ILE A 149 26.40 11.74 27.75
CA ILE A 149 27.81 12.05 27.95
C ILE A 149 27.90 13.25 28.88
N TYR A 150 28.57 13.04 30.01
CA TYR A 150 28.87 14.07 30.99
C TYR A 150 30.31 14.55 30.86
N ASP A 151 30.56 15.82 31.19
CA ASP A 151 31.92 16.33 31.38
C ASP A 151 32.50 15.85 32.71
N VAL A 152 33.77 16.21 32.95
CA VAL A 152 34.47 15.91 34.21
C VAL A 152 33.82 16.57 35.45
N PHE A 153 32.89 17.50 35.24
CA PHE A 153 32.12 18.21 36.27
C PHE A 153 30.67 17.72 36.38
N MET A 154 30.31 16.61 35.72
CA MET A 154 28.95 16.06 35.67
C MET A 154 27.91 16.96 34.98
N ASN A 155 28.33 17.88 34.11
CA ASN A 155 27.42 18.60 33.22
C ASN A 155 27.14 17.75 31.98
N GLU A 156 25.87 17.66 31.56
CA GLU A 156 25.50 17.00 30.31
C GLU A 156 26.06 17.79 29.11
N ILE A 157 26.92 17.15 28.31
CA ILE A 157 27.50 17.74 27.09
C ILE A 157 26.73 17.30 25.85
N HIS A 158 26.36 16.02 25.80
CA HIS A 158 25.85 15.41 24.59
C HIS A 158 25.05 14.14 24.90
N THR A 159 24.10 13.80 24.03
CA THR A 159 23.35 12.54 24.13
C THR A 159 23.48 11.77 22.83
N ILE A 160 24.20 10.64 22.88
CA ILE A 160 24.30 9.67 21.79
C ILE A 160 23.19 8.64 21.96
N THR A 161 22.64 8.12 20.87
CA THR A 161 21.75 6.97 20.91
C THR A 161 22.52 5.78 20.35
N GLU A 162 22.83 4.81 21.20
CA GLU A 162 23.38 3.52 20.79
C GLU A 162 22.20 2.66 20.31
N PRO A 163 22.04 2.43 18.99
CA PRO A 163 20.83 1.81 18.46
C PRO A 163 20.77 0.36 18.93
N ASN A 164 19.61 -0.05 19.45
CA ASN A 164 19.39 -1.40 19.94
C ASN A 164 18.81 -2.20 18.77
N ASP A 165 19.65 -2.55 17.80
CA ASP A 165 19.43 -3.41 16.61
C ASP A 165 18.16 -3.23 15.76
N ALA A 166 17.27 -2.27 16.05
CA ALA A 166 15.98 -2.14 15.40
C ALA A 166 15.64 -0.68 15.08
N VAL A 167 15.88 -0.29 13.83
CA VAL A 167 15.20 0.81 13.16
C VAL A 167 13.78 0.33 12.81
N VAL A 168 12.76 1.08 13.20
CA VAL A 168 11.37 0.73 12.87
C VAL A 168 10.99 1.42 11.57
N LEU A 169 10.60 0.62 10.59
CA LEU A 169 10.37 1.03 9.20
C LEU A 169 8.88 1.14 8.86
N ASP A 170 7.99 0.91 9.82
CA ASP A 170 6.54 0.94 9.65
C ASP A 170 6.08 2.23 8.96
N SER A 171 6.64 3.38 9.36
CA SER A 171 6.28 4.68 8.77
C SER A 171 6.64 4.80 7.30
N LEU A 172 7.72 4.14 6.85
CA LEU A 172 8.11 4.11 5.44
C LEU A 172 7.24 3.17 4.61
N TRP A 173 6.67 2.12 5.20
CA TRP A 173 5.72 1.28 4.47
C TRP A 173 4.44 2.01 4.09
N PHE A 174 4.09 3.07 4.83
CA PHE A 174 2.94 3.92 4.54
C PHE A 174 3.23 5.10 3.60
N THR A 175 4.43 5.19 3.03
CA THR A 175 4.75 6.14 1.97
C THR A 175 5.05 5.41 0.67
N ALA A 176 4.72 5.99 -0.47
CA ALA A 176 4.92 5.28 -1.74
C ALA A 176 6.39 4.99 -2.03
N TYR A 177 7.26 5.99 -1.90
CA TYR A 177 8.70 5.79 -2.11
C TYR A 177 9.30 4.88 -1.04
N GLY A 178 8.87 4.99 0.22
CA GLY A 178 9.32 4.09 1.28
C GLY A 178 8.97 2.64 0.98
N CYS A 179 7.71 2.35 0.66
CA CYS A 179 7.25 1.02 0.29
C CYS A 179 8.03 0.43 -0.89
N GLN A 180 8.27 1.22 -1.96
CA GLN A 180 9.04 0.79 -3.13
C GLN A 180 10.50 0.44 -2.78
N VAL A 181 11.17 1.31 -2.00
CA VAL A 181 12.57 1.10 -1.59
C VAL A 181 12.69 -0.11 -0.67
N LEU A 182 11.81 -0.25 0.32
CA LEU A 182 11.83 -1.37 1.25
C LEU A 182 11.55 -2.71 0.56
N THR A 183 10.58 -2.74 -0.34
CA THR A 183 10.30 -3.93 -1.17
C THR A 183 11.52 -4.30 -2.02
N SER A 184 12.16 -3.32 -2.66
CA SER A 184 13.34 -3.55 -3.52
C SER A 184 14.54 -4.08 -2.74
N LEU A 185 14.72 -3.62 -1.50
CA LEU A 185 15.80 -4.07 -0.61
C LEU A 185 15.46 -5.38 0.14
N GLY A 186 14.22 -5.87 0.04
CA GLY A 186 13.75 -7.04 0.79
C GLY A 186 13.77 -6.83 2.31
N LEU A 187 13.54 -5.58 2.74
CA LEU A 187 13.42 -5.20 4.14
C LEU A 187 11.97 -5.34 4.58
N GLY A 188 11.73 -5.58 5.86
CA GLY A 188 10.36 -5.59 6.41
C GLY A 188 10.11 -4.40 7.31
N LEU A 189 9.41 -4.64 8.43
CA LEU A 189 9.05 -3.63 9.43
C LEU A 189 10.24 -3.19 10.30
N ARG A 190 11.32 -3.98 10.34
CA ARG A 190 12.51 -3.67 11.14
C ARG A 190 13.77 -3.94 10.37
N ALA A 191 14.80 -3.13 10.61
CA ALA A 191 16.13 -3.33 10.07
C ALA A 191 17.23 -2.81 11.00
N ASP A 192 18.47 -3.20 10.71
CA ASP A 192 19.67 -2.69 11.37
C ASP A 192 20.05 -1.28 10.85
N ILE A 193 21.04 -0.66 11.50
CA ILE A 193 21.55 0.67 11.12
C ILE A 193 22.16 0.64 9.71
N ASP A 194 22.84 -0.44 9.35
CA ASP A 194 23.48 -0.59 8.03
C ASP A 194 22.44 -0.57 6.90
N ALA A 195 21.27 -1.18 7.13
CA ALA A 195 20.14 -1.12 6.22
C ALA A 195 19.54 0.29 6.13
N LEU A 196 19.48 1.04 7.23
CA LEU A 196 19.05 2.44 7.20
C LEU A 196 19.96 3.31 6.32
N GLU A 197 21.27 3.08 6.37
CA GLU A 197 22.21 3.78 5.49
C GLU A 197 21.99 3.41 4.01
N LYS A 198 21.68 2.13 3.72
CA LYS A 198 21.29 1.71 2.36
C LYS A 198 20.02 2.39 1.89
N ILE A 199 19.00 2.49 2.76
CA ILE A 199 17.75 3.19 2.44
C ILE A 199 18.05 4.66 2.13
N ARG A 200 18.85 5.34 2.97
CA ARG A 200 19.24 6.75 2.75
C ARG A 200 19.92 6.95 1.40
N ASN A 201 20.90 6.11 1.07
CA ASN A 201 21.62 6.17 -0.21
C ASN A 201 20.71 5.99 -1.43
N VAL A 202 19.65 5.16 -1.33
CA VAL A 202 18.68 5.00 -2.41
C VAL A 202 17.76 6.21 -2.50
N MET A 203 17.27 6.71 -1.36
CA MET A 203 16.39 7.89 -1.31
C MET A 203 17.08 9.16 -1.82
N GLU A 204 18.36 9.37 -1.51
CA GLU A 204 19.14 10.51 -2.01
C GLU A 204 19.28 10.49 -3.54
N LYS A 205 19.40 9.30 -4.15
CA LYS A 205 19.39 9.15 -5.62
C LYS A 205 18.05 9.50 -6.25
N MET A 206 16.97 9.45 -5.46
CA MET A 206 15.64 9.89 -5.86
C MET A 206 15.39 11.38 -5.51
N GLU A 207 16.42 12.09 -5.05
CA GLU A 207 16.34 13.49 -4.58
C GLU A 207 15.41 13.67 -3.36
N VAL A 208 15.23 12.62 -2.56
CA VAL A 208 14.40 12.61 -1.35
C VAL A 208 15.28 12.52 -0.11
N THR A 209 15.12 13.47 0.83
CA THR A 209 15.88 13.47 2.08
C THR A 209 15.13 12.71 3.17
N LEU A 210 15.73 11.62 3.65
CA LEU A 210 15.16 10.83 4.75
C LEU A 210 15.41 11.48 6.11
N LYS A 211 14.34 11.87 6.81
CA LYS A 211 14.44 12.37 8.19
C LYS A 211 14.46 11.21 9.18
N VAL A 212 15.46 11.21 10.05
CA VAL A 212 15.62 10.21 11.10
C VAL A 212 15.47 10.89 12.46
N GLY A 213 14.61 10.36 13.31
CA GLY A 213 14.31 10.93 14.62
C GLY A 213 14.59 9.95 15.75
N LYS A 214 14.94 10.50 16.92
CA LYS A 214 14.96 9.72 18.17
C LYS A 214 13.52 9.52 18.62
N GLY A 215 13.08 8.27 18.76
CA GLY A 215 11.69 7.97 19.10
C GLY A 215 11.57 6.87 20.13
N LYS A 216 10.86 7.15 21.24
CA LYS A 216 10.34 6.13 22.17
C LYS A 216 8.99 5.59 21.69
N TYR A 217 8.83 5.24 20.41
CA TYR A 217 7.57 4.76 19.78
C TYR A 217 6.55 5.80 19.26
N SER A 218 6.85 7.10 19.23
CA SER A 218 5.90 8.06 18.65
C SER A 218 5.96 8.03 17.13
N VAL A 219 5.22 7.10 16.53
CA VAL A 219 4.73 7.20 15.17
C VAL A 219 3.98 8.54 15.07
N GLY A 220 4.60 9.53 14.42
CA GLY A 220 3.93 10.79 14.14
C GLY A 220 2.63 10.49 13.40
N LYS A 221 1.51 11.03 13.87
CA LYS A 221 0.15 10.82 13.33
C LYS A 221 -0.07 11.27 11.87
N ASN A 222 1.00 11.58 11.14
CA ASN A 222 0.92 12.05 9.76
C ASN A 222 1.03 10.88 8.79
N HIS A 223 0.28 9.80 9.04
CA HIS A 223 0.01 8.87 7.97
C HIS A 223 -1.09 9.46 7.10
N SER A 224 -1.02 9.17 5.81
CA SER A 224 -2.13 9.44 4.91
C SER A 224 -3.43 8.88 5.49
N ASN A 225 -4.54 9.56 5.21
CA ASN A 225 -5.87 9.10 5.59
C ASN A 225 -6.20 7.82 4.81
N MET A 226 -5.86 6.69 5.42
CA MET A 226 -6.04 5.35 4.88
C MET A 226 -7.07 4.59 5.70
N SER A 227 -7.87 3.78 5.03
CA SER A 227 -8.73 2.79 5.67
C SER A 227 -7.89 1.79 6.48
N GLU A 228 -8.50 1.24 7.53
CA GLU A 228 -7.85 0.19 8.32
C GLU A 228 -7.57 -1.07 7.49
N ALA A 229 -8.40 -1.33 6.47
CA ALA A 229 -8.22 -2.42 5.53
C ALA A 229 -6.93 -2.25 4.72
N MET A 230 -6.71 -1.06 4.15
CA MET A 230 -5.50 -0.74 3.39
C MET A 230 -4.24 -0.77 4.27
N LYS A 231 -4.30 -0.23 5.50
CA LYS A 231 -3.17 -0.32 6.45
C LYS A 231 -2.81 -1.76 6.77
N THR A 232 -3.82 -2.58 7.06
CA THR A 232 -3.64 -4.00 7.37
C THR A 232 -3.01 -4.74 6.20
N PHE A 233 -3.47 -4.45 4.97
CA PHE A 233 -2.91 -5.04 3.76
C PHE A 233 -1.41 -4.70 3.58
N ILE A 234 -1.04 -3.43 3.72
CA ILE A 234 0.36 -2.97 3.59
C ILE A 234 1.25 -3.65 4.64
N LEU A 235 0.79 -3.71 5.89
CA LEU A 235 1.56 -4.35 6.96
C LEU A 235 1.73 -5.86 6.73
N LYS A 236 0.69 -6.57 6.28
CA LYS A 236 0.81 -7.99 5.89
C LYS A 236 1.86 -8.19 4.79
N ARG A 237 1.90 -7.30 3.81
CA ARG A 237 2.91 -7.31 2.73
C ARG A 237 4.33 -7.07 3.26
N ALA A 238 4.48 -6.14 4.21
CA ALA A 238 5.74 -5.85 4.88
C ALA A 238 6.27 -7.05 5.68
N GLU A 239 5.39 -7.75 6.39
CA GLU A 239 5.73 -8.96 7.14
C GLU A 239 6.21 -10.09 6.21
N ASN A 240 5.48 -10.33 5.12
CA ASN A 240 5.83 -11.34 4.13
C ASN A 240 7.19 -11.10 3.46
N SER A 241 7.57 -9.82 3.29
CA SER A 241 8.87 -9.43 2.73
C SER A 241 10.06 -9.91 3.59
N THR A 242 9.89 -10.02 4.92
CA THR A 242 10.94 -10.52 5.83
C THR A 242 11.25 -12.00 5.66
N HIS A 243 10.25 -12.80 5.28
CA HIS A 243 10.43 -14.25 5.14
C HIS A 243 11.31 -14.58 3.94
N ILE A 244 11.18 -13.84 2.84
CA ILE A 244 11.93 -14.07 1.60
C ILE A 244 13.44 -13.81 1.80
N SER A 245 13.81 -12.81 2.61
CA SER A 245 15.22 -12.47 2.83
C SER A 245 15.97 -13.53 3.65
N LYS A 246 15.31 -14.15 4.65
CA LYS A 246 15.90 -15.22 5.47
C LYS A 246 16.21 -16.48 4.66
N TYR A 247 15.34 -16.83 3.70
CA TYR A 247 15.56 -17.98 2.82
C TYR A 247 16.70 -17.78 1.81
N ARG A 248 17.02 -16.54 1.43
CA ARG A 248 18.17 -16.26 0.54
C ARG A 248 19.51 -16.39 1.27
N LYS A 249 19.58 -16.00 2.55
CA LYS A 249 20.80 -16.11 3.35
C LYS A 249 21.19 -17.54 3.74
N SER A 250 20.25 -18.50 3.74
CA SER A 250 20.54 -19.90 4.08
C SER A 250 21.02 -20.76 2.90
N LYS A 251 21.06 -20.19 1.68
CA LYS A 251 21.49 -20.88 0.45
C LYS A 251 22.81 -20.37 -0.12
N GLN A 252 23.47 -19.43 0.54
CA GLN A 252 24.81 -18.94 0.21
C GLN A 252 25.80 -19.42 1.26
#